data_AF-A0A969ZCC0-F1
#
_entry.id   AF-A0A969ZCC0-F1
#
_cell.length_a   1.000
_cell.length_b   1.000
_cell.length_c   1.000
_cell.angle_alpha   90.00
_cell.angle_beta   90.00
_cell.angle_gamma   90.00
#
_symmetry.space_group_name_H-M   'P 1'
#
loop_
_entity.id
_entity.type
_entity.pdbx_description
1 polymer ?
#
loop_
_entity_poly.entity_id
_entity_poly.type
_entity_poly.pdbx_seq_one_letter_code
_entity_poly.pdbx_strand_id
1 'polypeptide(L)'
;SRPNVTVDIASLCIKSGNGCILRGGKETIHSNKALAKVIQDAIKRAGLPDGIVQIIENTDRSLVNQLLKMPDYIDMVVPRGGAGLIKFVRDNAIMPVVSGGIGVCHTYVDAAADIEKAVRIVYNAKVQRPTVCNALDTLLVHADIAERYLPEAATELRKASVEIRCDEKALAILNNCGKDIQPIAAIDDDWGKEFLALIIAVKVVSSLDEALEHIDKYGSGHSEAIVTENYDSAMRFLNEVDAACVYANASTRFTDGSQFGMGAELGISTQKMHARGPIGLKELTSYKWIIFGNGQIRG
;
A
#
# COMPACT_ATOMS: atom_id res chain seq x y z
N SER A 1 -11.40 -13.05 3.89
CA SER A 1 -12.47 -12.06 3.60
C SER A 1 -12.67 -11.16 4.80
N ARG A 2 -12.91 -9.85 4.63
CA ARG A 2 -12.89 -8.83 5.69
C ARG A 2 -14.27 -8.15 5.84
N PRO A 3 -15.21 -8.70 6.65
CA PRO A 3 -16.56 -8.14 6.76
C PRO A 3 -16.61 -6.75 7.41
N ASN A 4 -15.60 -6.40 8.22
CA ASN A 4 -15.45 -5.07 8.84
C ASN A 4 -15.45 -3.93 7.80
N VAL A 5 -14.95 -4.19 6.59
CA VAL A 5 -14.92 -3.23 5.47
C VAL A 5 -16.32 -2.68 5.16
N THR A 6 -17.38 -3.46 5.40
CA THR A 6 -18.77 -2.99 5.23
C THR A 6 -19.04 -1.75 6.10
N VAL A 7 -18.60 -1.77 7.36
CA VAL A 7 -18.82 -0.68 8.32
C VAL A 7 -17.84 0.47 8.06
N ASP A 8 -16.57 0.14 7.83
CA ASP A 8 -15.51 1.13 7.65
C ASP A 8 -15.82 2.04 6.44
N ILE A 9 -16.18 1.43 5.30
CA ILE A 9 -16.46 2.18 4.07
C ILE A 9 -17.79 2.93 4.15
N ALA A 10 -18.84 2.31 4.70
CA ALA A 10 -20.10 3.01 4.90
C ALA A 10 -19.92 4.26 5.76
N SER A 11 -19.13 4.17 6.84
CA SER A 11 -18.87 5.28 7.74
C SER A 11 -18.11 6.42 7.04
N LEU A 12 -17.07 6.08 6.24
CA LEU A 12 -16.32 7.05 5.45
C LEU A 12 -17.19 7.74 4.39
N CYS A 13 -18.00 6.98 3.66
CA CYS A 13 -18.90 7.52 2.64
C CYS A 13 -19.94 8.46 3.25
N ILE A 14 -20.64 8.03 4.31
CA ILE A 14 -21.63 8.88 4.99
C ILE A 14 -20.97 10.18 5.48
N LYS A 15 -19.79 10.08 6.11
CA LYS A 15 -19.10 11.25 6.68
C LYS A 15 -18.57 12.21 5.61
N SER A 16 -18.27 11.72 4.41
CA SER A 16 -17.84 12.53 3.26
C SER A 16 -19.01 13.03 2.40
N GLY A 17 -20.26 12.71 2.75
CA GLY A 17 -21.46 13.13 2.01
C GLY A 17 -21.76 12.27 0.77
N ASN A 18 -21.18 11.08 0.68
CA ASN A 18 -21.34 10.15 -0.44
C ASN A 18 -22.36 9.04 -0.12
N GLY A 19 -23.14 8.65 -1.13
CA GLY A 19 -23.80 7.35 -1.14
C GLY A 19 -22.80 6.24 -1.48
N CYS A 20 -23.07 4.99 -1.08
CA CYS A 20 -22.24 3.86 -1.44
C CYS A 20 -23.03 2.58 -1.76
N ILE A 21 -22.52 1.85 -2.74
CA ILE A 21 -23.00 0.52 -3.13
C ILE A 21 -21.91 -0.48 -2.75
N LEU A 22 -22.20 -1.32 -1.77
CA LEU A 22 -21.28 -2.29 -1.21
C LEU A 22 -21.51 -3.66 -1.86
N ARG A 23 -20.45 -4.21 -2.46
CA ARG A 23 -20.44 -5.56 -3.01
C ARG A 23 -19.34 -6.38 -2.33
N GLY A 24 -19.75 -7.23 -1.40
CA GLY A 24 -18.84 -8.13 -0.68
C GLY A 24 -18.57 -9.45 -1.42
N GLY A 25 -17.63 -10.24 -0.88
CA GLY A 25 -17.40 -11.61 -1.34
C GLY A 25 -18.48 -12.57 -0.83
N LYS A 26 -18.73 -13.65 -1.59
CA LYS A 26 -19.71 -14.70 -1.24
C LYS A 26 -19.48 -15.28 0.17
N GLU A 27 -18.22 -15.44 0.56
CA GLU A 27 -17.81 -15.98 1.86
C GLU A 27 -18.25 -15.12 3.06
N THR A 28 -18.57 -13.85 2.84
CA THR A 28 -18.94 -12.89 3.90
C THR A 28 -20.38 -12.40 3.79
N ILE A 29 -21.20 -13.01 2.92
CA ILE A 29 -22.51 -12.45 2.58
C ILE A 29 -23.43 -12.31 3.81
N HIS A 30 -23.49 -13.33 4.67
CA HIS A 30 -24.33 -13.29 5.87
C HIS A 30 -23.89 -12.21 6.84
N SER A 31 -22.57 -12.08 7.08
CA SER A 31 -22.01 -11.03 7.93
C SER A 31 -22.28 -9.64 7.36
N ASN A 32 -22.07 -9.45 6.05
CA ASN A 32 -22.27 -8.15 5.42
C ASN A 32 -23.75 -7.74 5.43
N LYS A 33 -24.69 -8.68 5.23
CA LYS A 33 -26.13 -8.41 5.37
C LYS A 33 -26.50 -7.96 6.79
N ALA A 34 -25.97 -8.64 7.81
CA ALA A 34 -26.23 -8.27 9.20
C ALA A 34 -25.68 -6.87 9.53
N LEU A 35 -24.46 -6.56 9.09
CA LEU A 35 -23.84 -5.24 9.27
C LEU A 35 -24.60 -4.16 8.49
N ALA A 36 -24.97 -4.42 7.24
CA ALA A 36 -25.74 -3.49 6.42
C ALA A 36 -27.08 -3.14 7.05
N LYS A 37 -27.79 -4.12 7.65
CA LYS A 37 -29.03 -3.86 8.38
C LYS A 37 -28.83 -2.89 9.54
N VAL A 38 -27.81 -3.11 10.37
CA VAL A 38 -27.48 -2.20 11.49
C VAL A 38 -27.15 -0.80 10.99
N ILE A 39 -26.38 -0.68 9.90
CA ILE A 39 -26.03 0.60 9.27
C ILE A 39 -27.30 1.30 8.78
N GLN A 40 -28.17 0.60 8.06
CA GLN A 40 -29.41 1.15 7.51
C GLN A 40 -30.38 1.59 8.63
N ASP A 41 -30.49 0.82 9.71
CA ASP A 41 -31.29 1.21 10.88
C ASP A 41 -30.70 2.45 11.59
N ALA A 42 -29.38 2.63 11.59
CA ALA A 42 -28.74 3.83 12.10
C ALA A 42 -28.98 5.06 11.20
N ILE A 43 -28.88 4.90 9.87
CA ILE A 43 -29.18 5.95 8.87
C ILE A 43 -30.62 6.46 9.05
N LYS A 44 -31.59 5.55 9.17
CA LYS A 44 -33.00 5.89 9.41
C LYS A 44 -33.21 6.68 10.69
N ARG A 45 -32.60 6.22 11.80
CA ARG A 45 -32.69 6.93 13.10
C ARG A 45 -32.06 8.32 13.06
N ALA A 46 -31.05 8.52 12.23
CA ALA A 46 -30.41 9.82 12.01
C ALA A 46 -31.22 10.75 11.08
N GLY A 47 -32.33 10.30 10.49
CA GLY A 47 -33.15 11.09 9.57
C GLY A 47 -32.52 11.27 8.18
N LEU A 48 -31.55 10.43 7.81
CA LEU A 48 -30.91 10.46 6.50
C LEU A 48 -31.74 9.69 5.46
N PRO A 49 -31.67 10.07 4.17
CA PRO A 49 -32.37 9.37 3.09
C PRO A 49 -32.13 7.85 3.06
N ASP A 50 -33.20 7.10 2.80
CA ASP A 50 -33.11 5.67 2.55
C ASP A 50 -32.28 5.40 1.29
N GLY A 51 -31.51 4.31 1.31
CA GLY A 51 -30.70 3.90 0.16
C GLY A 51 -29.36 4.62 0.00
N ILE A 52 -28.93 5.45 0.95
CA ILE A 52 -27.56 6.01 0.97
C ILE A 52 -26.51 4.90 1.03
N VAL A 53 -26.75 3.85 1.82
CA VAL A 53 -25.89 2.65 1.86
C VAL A 53 -26.69 1.46 1.34
N GLN A 54 -26.25 0.92 0.22
CA GLN A 54 -26.84 -0.25 -0.42
C GLN A 54 -25.87 -1.42 -0.37
N ILE A 55 -26.39 -2.64 -0.25
CA ILE A 55 -25.60 -3.87 -0.34
C ILE A 55 -26.16 -4.75 -1.44
N ILE A 56 -25.27 -5.25 -2.30
CA ILE A 56 -25.66 -6.25 -3.31
C ILE A 56 -25.64 -7.61 -2.65
N GLU A 57 -26.84 -8.15 -2.44
CA GLU A 57 -27.01 -9.43 -1.77
C GLU A 57 -26.75 -10.64 -2.67
N ASN A 58 -26.93 -10.46 -3.98
CA ASN A 58 -26.68 -11.50 -4.96
C ASN A 58 -25.17 -11.69 -5.16
N THR A 59 -24.70 -12.92 -4.98
CA THR A 59 -23.27 -13.26 -5.01
C THR A 59 -22.72 -13.52 -6.41
N ASP A 60 -23.57 -13.47 -7.43
CA ASP A 60 -23.16 -13.62 -8.83
C ASP A 60 -22.06 -12.60 -9.18
N ARG A 61 -20.99 -13.12 -9.79
CA ARG A 61 -19.85 -12.31 -10.23
C ARG A 61 -20.22 -11.45 -11.45
N SER A 62 -21.21 -11.86 -12.24
CA SER A 62 -21.66 -11.11 -13.41
C SER A 62 -22.12 -9.68 -13.07
N LEU A 63 -22.67 -9.50 -11.86
CA LEU A 63 -23.14 -8.20 -11.37
C LEU A 63 -22.02 -7.18 -11.18
N VAL A 64 -20.79 -7.62 -10.90
CA VAL A 64 -19.65 -6.70 -10.83
C VAL A 64 -19.49 -6.01 -12.17
N ASN A 65 -19.50 -6.76 -13.28
CA ASN A 65 -19.37 -6.20 -14.62
C ASN A 65 -20.52 -5.24 -14.98
N GLN A 66 -21.72 -5.47 -14.43
CA GLN A 66 -22.83 -4.54 -14.64
C GLN A 66 -22.58 -3.21 -13.92
N LEU A 67 -22.16 -3.24 -12.64
CA LEU A 67 -21.81 -2.02 -11.89
C LEU A 67 -20.72 -1.20 -12.59
N LEU A 68 -19.70 -1.88 -13.11
CA LEU A 68 -18.58 -1.25 -13.81
C LEU A 68 -19.00 -0.52 -15.10
N LYS A 69 -20.23 -0.74 -15.57
CA LYS A 69 -20.82 -0.14 -16.78
C LYS A 69 -21.92 0.87 -16.48
N MET A 70 -21.99 1.39 -15.25
CA MET A 70 -23.01 2.35 -14.80
C MET A 70 -22.41 3.73 -14.45
N PRO A 71 -21.72 4.41 -15.38
CA PRO A 71 -21.09 5.72 -15.09
C PRO A 71 -22.11 6.82 -14.78
N ASP A 72 -23.37 6.67 -15.22
CA ASP A 72 -24.45 7.64 -14.95
C ASP A 72 -24.91 7.61 -13.48
N TYR A 73 -24.52 6.59 -12.71
CA TYR A 73 -24.95 6.38 -11.33
C TYR A 73 -23.79 6.22 -10.34
N ILE A 74 -22.58 5.92 -10.83
CA ILE A 74 -21.40 5.64 -10.01
C ILE A 74 -20.26 6.53 -10.49
N ASP A 75 -19.93 7.54 -9.68
CA ASP A 75 -18.85 8.48 -9.97
C ASP A 75 -17.46 7.84 -9.86
N MET A 76 -17.31 6.84 -9.00
CA MET A 76 -16.03 6.18 -8.72
C MET A 76 -16.23 4.77 -8.17
N VAL A 77 -15.35 3.84 -8.57
CA VAL A 77 -15.28 2.51 -7.98
C VAL A 77 -13.94 2.28 -7.29
N VAL A 78 -13.98 1.61 -6.13
CA VAL A 78 -12.77 1.20 -5.41
C VAL A 78 -12.72 -0.31 -5.19
N PRO A 79 -11.92 -1.05 -5.98
CA PRO A 79 -11.73 -2.47 -5.76
C PRO A 79 -10.84 -2.72 -4.53
N ARG A 80 -11.31 -3.59 -3.63
CA ARG A 80 -10.53 -4.11 -2.49
C ARG A 80 -10.49 -5.62 -2.56
N GLY A 81 -9.31 -6.19 -2.77
CA GLY A 81 -9.12 -7.63 -2.91
C GLY A 81 -7.77 -7.96 -3.52
N GLY A 82 -7.61 -9.19 -4.02
CA GLY A 82 -6.38 -9.62 -4.68
C GLY A 82 -6.17 -8.95 -6.04
N ALA A 83 -4.93 -9.04 -6.55
CA ALA A 83 -4.49 -8.42 -7.80
C ALA A 83 -5.41 -8.71 -8.99
N GLY A 84 -5.94 -9.94 -9.11
CA GLY A 84 -6.85 -10.31 -10.20
C GLY A 84 -8.18 -9.53 -10.19
N LEU A 85 -8.76 -9.26 -9.02
CA LEU A 85 -9.98 -8.44 -8.92
C LEU A 85 -9.69 -6.98 -9.25
N ILE A 86 -8.60 -6.46 -8.73
CA ILE A 86 -8.17 -5.07 -8.99
C ILE A 86 -7.94 -4.86 -10.48
N LYS A 87 -7.21 -5.79 -11.12
CA LYS A 87 -6.98 -5.78 -12.56
C LYS A 87 -8.28 -5.85 -13.34
N PHE A 88 -9.17 -6.80 -12.99
CA PHE A 88 -10.48 -6.91 -13.65
C PHE A 88 -11.28 -5.61 -13.59
N VAL A 89 -11.37 -4.98 -12.41
CA VAL A 89 -12.09 -3.72 -12.25
C VAL A 89 -11.43 -2.60 -13.06
N ARG A 90 -10.10 -2.47 -13.00
CA ARG A 90 -9.36 -1.46 -13.76
C ARG A 90 -9.57 -1.60 -15.27
N ASP A 91 -9.58 -2.83 -15.78
CA ASP A 91 -9.66 -3.10 -17.21
C ASP A 91 -11.10 -2.97 -17.78
N ASN A 92 -12.13 -2.99 -16.92
CA ASN A 92 -13.54 -3.05 -17.37
C ASN A 92 -14.42 -1.88 -16.89
N ALA A 93 -13.96 -1.08 -15.93
CA ALA A 93 -14.69 0.08 -15.44
C ALA A 93 -14.75 1.20 -16.49
N ILE A 94 -15.95 1.75 -16.69
CA ILE A 94 -16.15 2.96 -17.49
C ILE A 94 -15.93 4.22 -16.64
N MET A 95 -16.29 4.18 -15.37
CA MET A 95 -16.05 5.26 -14.41
C MET A 95 -14.61 5.24 -13.88
N PRO A 96 -14.13 6.36 -13.29
CA PRO A 96 -12.85 6.40 -12.58
C PRO A 96 -12.70 5.27 -11.54
N VAL A 97 -11.54 4.63 -11.57
CA VAL A 97 -11.15 3.59 -10.62
C VAL A 97 -10.06 4.14 -9.72
N VAL A 98 -10.32 4.23 -8.43
CA VAL A 98 -9.27 4.45 -7.43
C VAL A 98 -8.90 3.10 -6.86
N SER A 99 -7.66 2.67 -7.07
CA SER A 99 -7.22 1.33 -6.65
C SER A 99 -5.85 1.38 -6.00
N GLY A 100 -5.66 0.50 -5.02
CA GLY A 100 -4.32 0.09 -4.63
C GLY A 100 -3.69 -0.78 -5.71
N GLY A 101 -2.38 -0.69 -5.83
CA GLY A 101 -1.58 -1.65 -6.57
C GLY A 101 -1.25 -2.90 -5.74
N ILE A 102 -0.50 -3.80 -6.37
CA ILE A 102 0.40 -4.70 -5.65
C ILE A 102 1.33 -3.81 -4.81
N GLY A 103 1.70 -4.23 -3.61
CA GLY A 103 2.67 -3.51 -2.78
C GLY A 103 4.03 -4.19 -2.83
N VAL A 104 4.89 -3.82 -3.77
CA VAL A 104 6.31 -4.22 -3.75
C VAL A 104 7.07 -3.07 -3.13
N CYS A 105 7.44 -3.23 -1.86
CA CYS A 105 8.07 -2.16 -1.08
C CYS A 105 9.56 -2.43 -0.88
N HIS A 106 10.38 -1.37 -0.97
CA HIS A 106 11.82 -1.44 -0.74
C HIS A 106 12.23 -0.66 0.51
N THR A 107 13.34 -1.10 1.09
CA THR A 107 14.13 -0.29 2.02
C THR A 107 15.57 -0.32 1.56
N TYR A 108 16.13 0.85 1.30
CA TYR A 108 17.52 1.06 0.96
C TYR A 108 18.32 1.44 2.20
N VAL A 109 19.34 0.65 2.54
CA VAL A 109 20.29 0.92 3.61
C VAL A 109 21.55 1.49 2.98
N ASP A 110 21.72 2.79 3.15
CA ASP A 110 22.80 3.59 2.57
C ASP A 110 24.16 3.34 3.26
N ALA A 111 25.26 3.74 2.62
CA ALA A 111 26.60 3.61 3.18
C ALA A 111 26.78 4.33 4.53
N ALA A 112 26.07 5.45 4.73
CA ALA A 112 26.12 6.26 5.95
C ALA A 112 25.02 5.88 6.97
N ALA A 113 24.36 4.74 6.83
CA ALA A 113 23.31 4.33 7.76
C ALA A 113 23.85 3.99 9.16
N ASP A 114 23.09 4.37 10.19
CA ASP A 114 23.23 3.78 11.52
C ASP A 114 22.73 2.32 11.49
N ILE A 115 23.63 1.37 11.80
CA ILE A 115 23.36 -0.07 11.69
C ILE A 115 22.21 -0.49 12.61
N GLU A 116 22.22 -0.04 13.87
CA GLU A 116 21.22 -0.48 14.85
C GLU A 116 19.82 0.06 14.48
N LYS A 117 19.76 1.31 14.03
CA LYS A 117 18.55 1.94 13.48
C LYS A 117 18.06 1.19 12.25
N ALA A 118 18.94 0.88 11.31
CA ALA A 118 18.59 0.15 10.08
C ALA A 118 18.02 -1.25 10.38
N VAL A 119 18.66 -2.01 11.27
CA VAL A 119 18.17 -3.35 11.68
C VAL A 119 16.76 -3.26 12.26
N ARG A 120 16.51 -2.30 13.16
CA ARG A 120 15.19 -2.13 13.78
C ARG A 120 14.11 -1.73 12.78
N ILE A 121 14.43 -0.82 11.85
CA ILE A 121 13.50 -0.37 10.81
C ILE A 121 13.14 -1.53 9.87
N VAL A 122 14.14 -2.23 9.35
CA VAL A 122 13.95 -3.35 8.42
C VAL A 122 13.19 -4.50 9.08
N TYR A 123 13.54 -4.84 10.32
CA TYR A 123 12.82 -5.85 11.09
C TYR A 123 11.34 -5.47 11.25
N ASN A 124 11.06 -4.22 11.66
CA ASN A 124 9.68 -3.75 11.79
C ASN A 124 8.92 -3.80 10.46
N ALA A 125 9.56 -3.36 9.37
CA ALA A 125 8.97 -3.28 8.05
C ALA A 125 8.56 -4.66 7.50
N LYS A 126 9.35 -5.71 7.76
CA LYS A 126 9.05 -7.08 7.31
C LYS A 126 8.16 -7.86 8.29
N VAL A 127 8.47 -7.81 9.58
CA VAL A 127 7.97 -8.80 10.57
C VAL A 127 6.67 -8.35 11.24
N GLN A 128 6.44 -7.05 11.43
CA GLN A 128 5.29 -6.57 12.22
C GLN A 128 3.95 -7.09 11.65
N ARG A 129 3.80 -7.08 10.33
CA ARG A 129 2.61 -7.60 9.64
C ARG A 129 2.98 -8.01 8.21
N PRO A 130 3.46 -9.24 7.97
CA PRO A 130 3.97 -9.64 6.66
C PRO A 130 2.88 -9.82 5.58
N THR A 131 1.60 -9.86 5.96
CA THR A 131 0.46 -10.15 5.08
C THR A 131 -0.26 -8.91 4.56
N VAL A 132 0.37 -7.74 4.62
CA VAL A 132 -0.17 -6.47 4.09
C VAL A 132 0.77 -5.85 3.06
N CYS A 133 0.20 -5.03 2.17
CA CYS A 133 0.87 -4.48 0.99
C CYS A 133 1.93 -3.41 1.27
N ASN A 134 2.13 -2.98 2.51
CA ASN A 134 3.21 -2.06 2.87
C ASN A 134 4.34 -2.76 3.67
N ALA A 135 4.30 -4.09 3.74
CA ALA A 135 5.39 -4.88 4.30
C ALA A 135 6.59 -4.81 3.35
N LEU A 136 7.80 -4.82 3.90
CA LEU A 136 9.03 -4.80 3.12
C LEU A 136 9.17 -6.09 2.29
N ASP A 137 9.38 -6.00 0.98
CA ASP A 137 9.63 -7.16 0.11
C ASP A 137 11.11 -7.28 -0.28
N THR A 138 11.75 -6.14 -0.56
CA THR A 138 13.14 -6.10 -1.05
C THR A 138 14.01 -5.15 -0.21
N LEU A 139 15.09 -5.68 0.35
CA LEU A 139 16.12 -4.93 1.06
C LEU A 139 17.28 -4.65 0.10
N LEU A 140 17.53 -3.38 -0.16
CA LEU A 140 18.69 -2.90 -0.92
C LEU A 140 19.77 -2.44 0.07
N VAL A 141 21.00 -2.89 -0.07
CA VAL A 141 22.09 -2.54 0.86
C VAL A 141 23.29 -2.00 0.09
N HIS A 142 23.79 -0.84 0.47
CA HIS A 142 24.99 -0.27 -0.12
C HIS A 142 26.21 -1.17 0.16
N ALA A 143 27.04 -1.41 -0.86
CA ALA A 143 28.23 -2.28 -0.77
C ALA A 143 29.16 -1.93 0.42
N ASP A 144 29.47 -0.67 0.63
CA ASP A 144 30.36 -0.16 1.70
C ASP A 144 29.91 -0.46 3.14
N ILE A 145 28.63 -0.75 3.37
CA ILE A 145 28.11 -1.14 4.70
C ILE A 145 27.70 -2.61 4.76
N ALA A 146 27.57 -3.29 3.62
CA ALA A 146 26.97 -4.62 3.51
C ALA A 146 27.62 -5.66 4.44
N GLU A 147 28.95 -5.72 4.51
CA GLU A 147 29.65 -6.70 5.36
C GLU A 147 29.38 -6.51 6.87
N ARG A 148 29.16 -5.27 7.32
CA ARG A 148 28.88 -4.97 8.73
C ARG A 148 27.40 -5.07 9.05
N TYR A 149 26.53 -4.72 8.11
CA TYR A 149 25.09 -4.63 8.33
C TYR A 149 24.36 -5.96 8.09
N LEU A 150 24.65 -6.66 7.00
CA LEU A 150 23.90 -7.86 6.60
C LEU A 150 23.92 -8.97 7.67
N PRO A 151 25.06 -9.29 8.32
CA PRO A 151 25.08 -10.31 9.37
C PRO A 151 24.20 -9.97 10.58
N GLU A 152 24.06 -8.68 10.93
CA GLU A 152 23.19 -8.24 12.04
C GLU A 152 21.73 -8.30 11.64
N ALA A 153 21.37 -7.73 10.49
CA ALA A 153 19.99 -7.74 9.98
C ALA A 153 19.48 -9.17 9.76
N ALA A 154 20.28 -10.03 9.13
CA ALA A 154 19.89 -11.41 8.84
C ALA A 154 19.71 -12.24 10.13
N THR A 155 20.51 -11.98 11.17
CA THR A 155 20.35 -12.65 12.47
C THR A 155 18.99 -12.34 13.08
N GLU A 156 18.59 -11.07 13.11
CA GLU A 156 17.30 -10.66 13.67
C GLU A 156 16.13 -11.18 12.82
N LEU A 157 16.23 -11.08 11.49
CA LEU A 157 15.21 -11.61 10.58
C LEU A 157 15.05 -13.14 10.72
N ARG A 158 16.16 -13.86 10.90
CA ARG A 158 16.14 -15.32 11.10
C ARG A 158 15.44 -15.73 12.40
N LYS A 159 15.61 -14.97 13.49
CA LYS A 159 14.86 -15.20 14.75
C LYS A 159 13.34 -15.12 14.56
N ALA A 160 12.88 -14.35 13.59
CA ALA A 160 11.48 -14.23 13.20
C ALA A 160 11.07 -15.24 12.11
N SER A 161 11.92 -16.21 11.78
CA SER A 161 11.70 -17.21 10.73
C SER A 161 11.49 -16.60 9.33
N VAL A 162 12.12 -15.47 9.04
CA VAL A 162 12.11 -14.88 7.70
C VAL A 162 13.03 -15.69 6.78
N GLU A 163 12.51 -16.07 5.62
CA GLU A 163 13.29 -16.63 4.51
C GLU A 163 14.00 -15.49 3.78
N ILE A 164 15.33 -15.58 3.67
CA ILE A 164 16.17 -14.52 3.10
C ILE A 164 16.70 -14.99 1.74
N ARG A 165 16.25 -14.34 0.66
CA ARG A 165 16.64 -14.62 -0.72
C ARG A 165 17.64 -13.58 -1.18
N CYS A 166 18.84 -13.97 -1.57
CA CYS A 166 19.96 -13.05 -1.77
C CYS A 166 20.45 -13.04 -3.21
N ASP A 167 20.91 -11.88 -3.68
CA ASP A 167 21.83 -11.83 -4.81
C ASP A 167 23.18 -12.48 -4.47
N GLU A 168 24.04 -12.65 -5.47
CA GLU A 168 25.34 -13.32 -5.31
C GLU A 168 26.21 -12.68 -4.22
N LYS A 169 26.21 -11.34 -4.13
CA LYS A 169 27.01 -10.59 -3.16
C LYS A 169 26.49 -10.76 -1.73
N ALA A 170 25.20 -10.55 -1.49
CA ALA A 170 24.59 -10.77 -0.18
C ALA A 170 24.73 -12.23 0.26
N LEU A 171 24.56 -13.17 -0.66
CA LEU A 171 24.69 -14.60 -0.39
C LEU A 171 26.12 -14.95 0.05
N ALA A 172 27.13 -14.43 -0.63
CA ALA A 172 28.53 -14.62 -0.26
C ALA A 172 28.85 -14.04 1.12
N ILE A 173 28.39 -12.81 1.42
CA ILE A 173 28.60 -12.16 2.72
C ILE A 173 27.98 -12.99 3.85
N LEU A 174 26.72 -13.41 3.68
CA LEU A 174 26.00 -14.15 4.71
C LEU A 174 26.53 -15.58 4.91
N ASN A 175 26.99 -16.26 3.86
CA ASN A 175 27.61 -17.58 3.99
C ASN A 175 28.97 -17.52 4.72
N ASN A 176 29.70 -16.41 4.58
CA ASN A 176 31.03 -16.24 5.17
C ASN A 176 31.02 -15.58 6.56
N CYS A 177 29.87 -15.10 7.04
CA CYS A 177 29.79 -14.33 8.30
C CYS A 177 29.86 -15.19 9.58
N GLY A 178 29.91 -16.52 9.46
CA GLY A 178 30.02 -17.45 10.60
C GLY A 178 28.75 -17.55 11.47
N LYS A 179 27.61 -17.02 11.02
CA LYS A 179 26.32 -17.10 11.73
C LYS A 179 25.37 -18.11 11.04
N ASP A 180 24.48 -18.73 11.81
CA ASP A 180 23.47 -19.66 11.30
C ASP A 180 22.27 -18.90 10.68
N ILE A 181 22.44 -18.43 9.44
CA ILE A 181 21.44 -17.65 8.70
C ILE A 181 20.67 -18.49 7.68
N GLN A 182 21.35 -19.43 7.01
CA GLN A 182 20.81 -20.25 5.90
C GLN A 182 20.14 -19.43 4.78
N PRO A 183 20.84 -18.44 4.18
CA PRO A 183 20.32 -17.68 3.05
C PRO A 183 20.20 -18.57 1.80
N ILE A 184 19.26 -18.24 0.90
CA ILE A 184 19.12 -18.90 -0.40
C ILE A 184 19.34 -17.91 -1.53
N ALA A 185 19.67 -18.39 -2.73
CA ALA A 185 19.78 -17.53 -3.90
C ALA A 185 18.40 -17.00 -4.32
N ALA A 186 18.32 -15.70 -4.61
CA ALA A 186 17.15 -15.09 -5.23
C ALA A 186 17.05 -15.50 -6.72
N ILE A 187 15.83 -15.53 -7.23
CA ILE A 187 15.56 -15.67 -8.67
C ILE A 187 15.10 -14.32 -9.24
N ASP A 188 15.14 -14.15 -10.56
CA ASP A 188 14.77 -12.87 -11.20
C ASP A 188 13.35 -12.40 -10.86
N ASP A 189 12.42 -13.34 -10.70
CA ASP A 189 11.04 -13.07 -10.32
C ASP A 189 10.90 -12.50 -8.89
N ASP A 190 11.90 -12.65 -8.01
CA ASP A 190 11.81 -12.18 -6.62
C ASP A 190 11.84 -10.65 -6.52
N TRP A 191 12.56 -9.95 -7.41
CA TRP A 191 12.81 -8.51 -7.29
C TRP A 191 11.53 -7.66 -7.39
N GLY A 192 10.58 -8.09 -8.23
CA GLY A 192 9.30 -7.41 -8.43
C GLY A 192 8.11 -8.10 -7.76
N LYS A 193 8.36 -8.95 -6.75
CA LYS A 193 7.32 -9.81 -6.15
C LYS A 193 6.90 -9.31 -4.79
N GLU A 194 5.58 -9.12 -4.65
CA GLU A 194 4.94 -8.96 -3.35
C GLU A 194 4.78 -10.34 -2.72
N PHE A 195 5.48 -10.60 -1.61
CA PHE A 195 5.50 -11.94 -1.01
C PHE A 195 4.30 -12.22 -0.11
N LEU A 196 3.77 -11.18 0.56
CA LEU A 196 2.75 -11.29 1.62
C LEU A 196 3.05 -12.36 2.68
N ALA A 197 4.33 -12.61 2.93
CA ALA A 197 4.84 -13.66 3.80
C ALA A 197 6.13 -13.21 4.49
N LEU A 198 6.64 -14.03 5.41
CA LEU A 198 7.96 -13.88 6.02
C LEU A 198 9.05 -14.30 5.04
N ILE A 199 9.10 -13.62 3.90
CA ILE A 199 10.08 -13.78 2.83
C ILE A 199 10.57 -12.38 2.46
N ILE A 200 11.87 -12.22 2.25
CA ILE A 200 12.50 -10.98 1.82
C ILE A 200 13.58 -11.26 0.77
N ALA A 201 13.62 -10.45 -0.29
CA ALA A 201 14.73 -10.42 -1.24
C ALA A 201 15.78 -9.41 -0.76
N VAL A 202 17.07 -9.72 -0.94
CA VAL A 202 18.19 -8.90 -0.48
C VAL A 202 19.17 -8.71 -1.64
N LYS A 203 19.45 -7.46 -1.99
CA LYS A 203 20.38 -7.10 -3.06
C LYS A 203 21.45 -6.14 -2.53
N VAL A 204 22.71 -6.40 -2.88
CA VAL A 204 23.79 -5.43 -2.63
C VAL A 204 23.94 -4.54 -3.85
N VAL A 205 23.75 -3.24 -3.66
CA VAL A 205 23.90 -2.20 -4.68
C VAL A 205 25.17 -1.38 -4.44
N SER A 206 25.76 -0.88 -5.52
CA SER A 206 27.02 -0.13 -5.51
C SER A 206 26.87 1.35 -5.16
N SER A 207 25.66 1.90 -5.29
CA SER A 207 25.39 3.33 -5.11
C SER A 207 23.90 3.61 -4.82
N LEU A 208 23.59 4.85 -4.45
CA LEU A 208 22.22 5.34 -4.38
C LEU A 208 21.55 5.31 -5.76
N ASP A 209 22.26 5.63 -6.84
CA ASP A 209 21.71 5.65 -8.20
C ASP A 209 21.22 4.25 -8.61
N GLU A 210 22.01 3.19 -8.33
CA GLU A 210 21.57 1.81 -8.57
C GLU A 210 20.36 1.42 -7.71
N ALA A 211 20.25 1.94 -6.48
CA ALA A 211 19.08 1.71 -5.64
C ALA A 211 17.82 2.36 -6.23
N LEU A 212 17.94 3.60 -6.73
CA LEU A 212 16.86 4.33 -7.37
C LEU A 212 16.41 3.64 -8.67
N GLU A 213 17.36 3.21 -9.51
CA GLU A 213 17.06 2.44 -10.74
C GLU A 213 16.36 1.11 -10.43
N HIS A 214 16.76 0.44 -9.35
CA HIS A 214 16.09 -0.79 -8.92
C HIS A 214 14.65 -0.53 -8.49
N ILE A 215 14.42 0.52 -7.69
CA ILE A 215 13.09 0.90 -7.21
C ILE A 215 12.20 1.33 -8.37
N ASP A 216 12.70 2.11 -9.33
CA ASP A 216 11.93 2.51 -10.51
C ASP A 216 11.51 1.29 -11.35
N LYS A 217 12.40 0.31 -11.49
CA LYS A 217 12.15 -0.89 -12.29
C LYS A 217 11.20 -1.88 -11.62
N TYR A 218 11.34 -2.12 -10.31
CA TYR A 218 10.67 -3.22 -9.60
C TYR A 218 9.66 -2.77 -8.56
N GLY A 219 9.74 -1.52 -8.09
CA GLY A 219 8.79 -0.93 -7.16
C GLY A 219 7.40 -0.79 -7.74
N SER A 220 6.39 -0.90 -6.88
CA SER A 220 4.99 -0.75 -7.30
C SER A 220 4.46 0.67 -7.12
N GLY A 221 5.33 1.60 -6.71
CA GLY A 221 4.97 2.97 -6.36
C GLY A 221 4.13 3.06 -5.07
N HIS A 222 4.25 2.07 -4.18
CA HIS A 222 3.50 2.01 -2.92
C HIS A 222 4.24 2.72 -1.78
N SER A 223 5.24 2.07 -1.19
CA SER A 223 6.00 2.58 -0.06
C SER A 223 7.48 2.26 -0.21
N GLU A 224 8.33 3.28 -0.17
CA GLU A 224 9.78 3.12 -0.35
C GLU A 224 10.50 3.87 0.76
N ALA A 225 11.58 3.29 1.30
CA ALA A 225 12.31 3.89 2.41
C ALA A 225 13.82 3.92 2.17
N ILE A 226 14.48 4.96 2.67
CA ILE A 226 15.93 5.02 2.84
C ILE A 226 16.27 5.05 4.33
N VAL A 227 17.34 4.38 4.75
CA VAL A 227 17.98 4.55 6.05
C VAL A 227 19.38 5.12 5.82
N THR A 228 19.65 6.32 6.32
CA THR A 228 20.92 7.04 6.15
C THR A 228 21.08 8.15 7.18
N GLU A 229 22.30 8.44 7.61
CA GLU A 229 22.64 9.69 8.33
C GLU A 229 23.17 10.79 7.38
N ASN A 230 23.28 10.51 6.07
CA ASN A 230 23.66 11.50 5.08
C ASN A 230 22.44 12.31 4.63
N TYR A 231 22.48 13.63 4.87
CA TYR A 231 21.40 14.54 4.52
C TYR A 231 21.12 14.58 3.01
N ASP A 232 22.16 14.66 2.18
CA ASP A 232 22.01 14.76 0.73
C ASP A 232 21.42 13.48 0.14
N SER A 233 21.87 12.30 0.59
CA SER A 233 21.29 11.01 0.19
C SER A 233 19.81 10.91 0.56
N ALA A 234 19.44 11.32 1.78
CA ALA A 234 18.04 11.33 2.22
C ALA A 234 17.19 12.25 1.34
N MET A 235 17.65 13.48 1.10
CA MET A 235 16.91 14.45 0.29
C MET A 235 16.81 14.04 -1.17
N ARG A 236 17.86 13.45 -1.74
CA ARG A 236 17.80 12.89 -3.11
C ARG A 236 16.77 11.78 -3.20
N PHE A 237 16.82 10.79 -2.31
CA PHE A 237 15.88 9.68 -2.30
C PHE A 237 14.42 10.14 -2.17
N LEU A 238 14.14 11.08 -1.25
CA LEU A 238 12.79 11.65 -1.07
C LEU A 238 12.27 12.39 -2.31
N ASN A 239 13.14 12.97 -3.12
CA ASN A 239 12.75 13.74 -4.31
C ASN A 239 12.69 12.89 -5.60
N GLU A 240 13.54 11.87 -5.71
CA GLU A 240 13.70 11.08 -6.94
C GLU A 240 12.81 9.84 -6.96
N VAL A 241 12.45 9.27 -5.80
CA VAL A 241 11.56 8.10 -5.73
C VAL A 241 10.11 8.49 -5.97
N ASP A 242 9.49 7.90 -7.00
CA ASP A 242 8.11 8.15 -7.38
C ASP A 242 7.14 7.11 -6.79
N ALA A 243 6.96 7.16 -5.46
CA ALA A 243 5.99 6.31 -4.75
C ALA A 243 4.89 7.12 -4.06
N ALA A 244 3.83 6.43 -3.63
CA ALA A 244 2.76 7.04 -2.86
C ALA A 244 3.25 7.55 -1.50
N CYS A 245 4.20 6.84 -0.88
CA CYS A 245 4.85 7.27 0.35
C CYS A 245 6.36 6.98 0.28
N VAL A 246 7.18 8.00 0.50
CA VAL A 246 8.65 7.88 0.55
C VAL A 246 9.12 8.28 1.94
N TYR A 247 9.97 7.44 2.54
CA TYR A 247 10.40 7.60 3.93
C TYR A 247 11.92 7.76 4.02
N ALA A 248 12.37 8.59 4.95
CA ALA A 248 13.74 8.60 5.43
C ALA A 248 13.75 8.18 6.90
N ASN A 249 14.57 7.19 7.25
CA ASN A 249 14.77 6.68 8.61
C ASN A 249 13.47 6.25 9.31
N ALA A 250 12.51 5.72 8.57
CA ALA A 250 11.25 5.21 9.09
C ALA A 250 10.78 3.95 8.32
N SER A 251 9.98 3.12 8.98
CA SER A 251 9.44 1.89 8.40
C SER A 251 8.32 2.17 7.38
N THR A 252 8.30 1.41 6.28
CA THR A 252 7.20 1.43 5.30
C THR A 252 5.84 1.08 5.91
N ARG A 253 5.82 0.41 7.08
CA ARG A 253 4.61 0.08 7.82
C ARG A 253 3.79 1.29 8.26
N PHE A 254 4.38 2.47 8.27
CA PHE A 254 3.66 3.73 8.54
C PHE A 254 2.74 4.17 7.39
N THR A 255 2.77 3.53 6.21
CA THR A 255 1.79 3.81 5.15
C THR A 255 0.43 3.26 5.52
N ASP A 256 -0.31 4.01 6.32
CA ASP A 256 -1.62 3.67 6.86
C ASP A 256 -2.32 4.97 7.29
N GLY A 257 -3.58 5.13 6.91
CA GLY A 257 -4.34 6.36 7.17
C GLY A 257 -4.44 6.71 8.66
N SER A 258 -4.50 5.73 9.56
CA SER A 258 -4.51 6.00 11.00
C SER A 258 -3.17 6.55 11.49
N GLN A 259 -2.07 6.01 10.97
CA GLN A 259 -0.72 6.48 11.29
C GLN A 259 -0.45 7.89 10.72
N PHE A 260 -1.11 8.23 9.62
CA PHE A 260 -1.05 9.57 9.01
C PHE A 260 -2.04 10.57 9.63
N GLY A 261 -2.75 10.20 10.70
CA GLY A 261 -3.68 11.09 11.40
C GLY A 261 -5.02 11.31 10.68
N MET A 262 -5.34 10.49 9.68
CA MET A 262 -6.62 10.54 8.95
C MET A 262 -7.75 9.80 9.69
N GLY A 263 -7.41 9.06 10.74
CA GLY A 263 -8.33 8.28 11.56
C GLY A 263 -8.72 6.95 10.91
N ALA A 264 -9.27 6.99 9.71
CA ALA A 264 -9.62 5.82 8.91
C ALA A 264 -9.25 6.00 7.44
N GLU A 265 -9.03 4.89 6.75
CA GLU A 265 -8.77 4.86 5.31
C GLU A 265 -9.70 3.88 4.61
N LEU A 266 -10.04 4.20 3.37
CA LEU A 266 -10.71 3.28 2.45
C LEU A 266 -9.70 2.27 1.90
N GLY A 267 -8.49 2.73 1.65
CA GLY A 267 -7.35 1.95 1.17
C GLY A 267 -6.18 2.85 0.83
N ILE A 268 -5.18 2.29 0.16
CA ILE A 268 -3.98 3.02 -0.26
C ILE A 268 -3.97 3.02 -1.79
N SER A 269 -3.98 4.20 -2.39
CA SER A 269 -3.85 4.37 -3.84
C SER A 269 -2.39 4.50 -4.23
N THR A 270 -1.96 3.78 -5.27
CA THR A 270 -0.65 3.98 -5.89
C THR A 270 -0.74 4.79 -7.20
N GLN A 271 -1.95 5.21 -7.59
CA GLN A 271 -2.18 6.00 -8.79
C GLN A 271 -1.76 7.45 -8.57
N LYS A 272 -1.31 8.12 -9.64
CA LYS A 272 -0.89 9.53 -9.58
C LYS A 272 -2.06 10.53 -9.58
N MET A 273 -3.19 10.14 -10.17
CA MET A 273 -4.33 11.05 -10.37
C MET A 273 -5.34 10.93 -9.22
N HIS A 274 -5.98 12.07 -8.91
CA HIS A 274 -7.00 12.25 -7.87
C HIS A 274 -6.50 12.06 -6.42
N ALA A 275 -6.18 10.83 -6.02
CA ALA A 275 -5.74 10.50 -4.66
C ALA A 275 -4.57 9.51 -4.73
N ARG A 276 -3.50 9.79 -3.97
CA ARG A 276 -2.28 8.98 -3.88
C ARG A 276 -1.89 8.81 -2.41
N GLY A 277 -1.53 7.58 -2.02
CA GLY A 277 -1.36 7.21 -0.61
C GLY A 277 -2.69 6.80 0.05
N PRO A 278 -2.76 6.81 1.39
CA PRO A 278 -3.99 6.52 2.12
C PRO A 278 -5.16 7.41 1.69
N ILE A 279 -6.32 6.80 1.44
CA ILE A 279 -7.55 7.44 0.96
C ILE A 279 -8.47 7.68 2.16
N GLY A 280 -8.49 8.89 2.69
CA GLY A 280 -9.36 9.28 3.80
C GLY A 280 -10.59 10.04 3.33
N LEU A 281 -11.15 10.87 4.21
CA LEU A 281 -12.39 11.62 3.91
C LEU A 281 -12.23 12.61 2.76
N LYS A 282 -11.11 13.34 2.71
CA LYS A 282 -10.88 14.40 1.72
C LYS A 282 -10.73 13.81 0.32
N GLU A 283 -10.12 12.64 0.22
CA GLU A 283 -9.93 11.89 -1.02
C GLU A 283 -11.24 11.27 -1.53
N LEU A 284 -12.35 11.35 -0.76
CA LEU A 284 -13.70 11.00 -1.22
C LEU A 284 -14.52 12.23 -1.62
N THR A 285 -13.89 13.38 -1.80
CA THR A 285 -14.57 14.62 -2.19
C THR A 285 -14.00 15.17 -3.49
N SER A 286 -14.80 16.03 -4.13
CA SER A 286 -14.37 16.87 -5.25
C SER A 286 -14.53 18.34 -4.87
N TYR A 287 -14.03 19.22 -5.73
CA TYR A 287 -14.17 20.66 -5.57
C TYR A 287 -15.03 21.23 -6.72
N LYS A 288 -15.64 22.38 -6.46
CA LYS A 288 -16.31 23.18 -7.48
C LYS A 288 -15.97 24.64 -7.30
N TRP A 289 -15.99 25.39 -8.39
CA TRP A 289 -15.81 26.83 -8.36
C TRP A 289 -17.12 27.51 -7.98
N ILE A 290 -17.04 28.43 -7.01
CA ILE A 290 -18.17 29.27 -6.61
C ILE A 290 -17.78 30.69 -7.01
N ILE A 291 -18.54 31.28 -7.95
CA ILE A 291 -18.23 32.59 -8.52
C ILE A 291 -19.34 33.57 -8.13
N PHE A 292 -18.97 34.60 -7.38
CA PHE A 292 -19.86 35.70 -7.03
C PHE A 292 -19.73 36.81 -8.07
N GLY A 293 -20.81 37.04 -8.82
CA GLY A 293 -20.90 38.14 -9.78
C GLY A 293 -21.70 39.31 -9.21
N ASN A 294 -21.47 40.48 -9.81
CA ASN A 294 -22.24 41.70 -9.69
C ASN A 294 -22.32 42.41 -11.06
N GLY A 295 -22.63 41.65 -12.12
CA GLY A 295 -22.78 42.20 -13.48
C GLY A 295 -21.51 42.19 -14.35
N GLN A 296 -20.50 41.40 -14.01
CA GLN A 296 -19.31 41.24 -14.86
C GLN A 296 -19.69 40.57 -16.19
N ILE A 297 -19.15 41.12 -17.29
CA ILE A 297 -19.32 40.60 -18.65
C ILE A 297 -17.97 40.09 -19.20
N ARG A 298 -18.02 39.15 -20.15
CA ARG A 298 -16.87 38.66 -20.92
C ARG A 298 -17.00 39.20 -22.35
N GLY A 299 -16.00 39.97 -22.78
CA GLY A 299 -15.87 40.43 -24.17
C GLY A 299 -15.28 39.39 -25.10
#